data_AF-A0A2K4FTS8-F1
#
_entry.id   AF-A0A2K4FTS8-F1
#
_cell.length_a   1.000
_cell.length_b   1.000
_cell.length_c   1.000
_cell.angle_alpha   90.00
_cell.angle_beta   90.00
_cell.angle_gamma   90.00
#
_symmetry.space_group_name_H-M   'P 1'
#
loop_
_entity.id
_entity.type
_entity.pdbx_description
1 polymer ?
#
loop_
_entity_poly.entity_id
_entity_poly.type
_entity_poly.pdbx_seq_one_letter_code
_entity_poly.pdbx_strand_id
1 'polypeptide(L)'
;PTRVRMLGRAIAALTEAGYVYIGMDHFALPDDPLAVAKREGRLHRDFQGYSTQPDGDLVALGVSAIGRVGATYSQNAKTLEDYYA
;
A
#
# COMPACT_ATOMS: atom_id res chain seq x y z
N PRO A 1 19.45 15.58 8.21
CA PRO A 1 19.61 14.12 7.99
C PRO A 1 19.40 13.73 6.51
N THR A 2 20.34 12.97 5.92
CA THR A 2 20.41 12.66 4.47
C THR A 2 19.13 12.06 3.87
N ARG A 3 18.47 11.13 4.59
CA ARG A 3 17.25 10.44 4.10
C ARG A 3 16.08 11.37 3.82
N VAL A 4 15.83 12.35 4.70
CA VAL A 4 14.74 13.34 4.51
C VAL A 4 14.99 14.19 3.27
N ARG A 5 16.26 14.57 3.03
CA ARG A 5 16.64 15.32 1.83
C ARG A 5 16.48 14.48 0.56
N MET A 6 16.78 13.17 0.61
CA MET A 6 16.56 12.27 -0.52
C MET A 6 15.06 12.16 -0.85
N LEU A 7 14.21 11.97 0.17
CA LEU A 7 12.77 11.93 -0.02
C LEU A 7 12.23 13.23 -0.62
N GLY A 8 12.63 14.39 -0.09
CA GLY A 8 12.23 15.69 -0.63
C GLY A 8 12.64 15.88 -2.09
N ARG A 9 13.85 15.41 -2.47
CA ARG A 9 14.30 15.43 -3.87
C ARG A 9 13.48 14.50 -4.77
N ALA A 10 13.16 13.30 -4.30
CA ALA A 10 12.33 12.36 -5.04
C ALA A 10 10.93 12.93 -5.28
N ILE A 11 10.31 13.52 -4.26
CA ILE A 11 9.00 14.18 -4.38
C ILE A 11 9.06 15.29 -5.44
N ALA A 12 10.06 16.17 -5.36
CA ALA A 12 10.20 17.27 -6.31
C ALA A 12 10.36 16.77 -7.76
N ALA A 13 11.32 15.86 -7.99
CA ALA A 13 11.61 15.36 -9.33
C ALA A 13 10.43 14.60 -9.96
N LEU A 14 9.73 13.77 -9.18
CA LEU A 14 8.58 13.01 -9.69
C LEU A 14 7.37 13.91 -9.93
N THR A 15 7.16 14.92 -9.09
CA THR A 15 6.09 15.91 -9.31
C THR A 15 6.34 16.74 -10.57
N GLU A 16 7.60 17.16 -10.80
CA GLU A 16 8.00 17.86 -12.02
C GLU A 16 7.80 16.99 -13.27
N ALA A 17 8.03 15.68 -13.15
CA ALA A 17 7.75 14.71 -14.21
C ALA A 17 6.24 14.38 -14.39
N GLY A 18 5.34 15.03 -13.65
CA GLY A 18 3.89 14.89 -13.82
C GLY A 18 3.24 13.82 -12.95
N TYR A 19 3.96 13.20 -12.02
CA TYR A 19 3.39 12.23 -11.08
C TYR A 19 2.72 12.93 -9.89
N VAL A 20 1.60 12.37 -9.45
CA VAL A 20 0.93 12.73 -8.21
C VAL A 20 1.53 11.92 -7.08
N TYR A 21 1.98 12.60 -6.02
CA TYR A 21 2.36 11.94 -4.78
C TYR A 21 1.12 11.34 -4.12
N ILE A 22 1.03 10.01 -4.03
CA ILE A 22 -0.10 9.30 -3.41
C ILE A 22 0.07 9.30 -1.89
N GLY A 23 1.25 8.90 -1.41
CA GLY A 23 1.63 8.92 0.00
C GLY A 23 2.75 7.92 0.30
N MET A 24 3.48 8.14 1.40
CA MET A 24 4.70 7.38 1.75
C MET A 24 5.72 7.39 0.60
N ASP A 25 5.82 6.31 -0.13
CA ASP A 25 6.74 6.02 -1.23
C ASP A 25 6.03 5.86 -2.60
N HIS A 26 4.70 6.03 -2.66
CA HIS A 26 3.91 5.82 -3.88
C HIS A 26 3.63 7.10 -4.66
N PHE A 27 3.77 6.99 -5.98
CA PHE A 27 3.51 8.02 -6.97
C PHE A 27 2.75 7.40 -8.16
N ALA A 28 1.80 8.13 -8.72
CA ALA A 28 1.01 7.65 -9.85
C ALA A 28 0.70 8.78 -10.83
N LEU A 29 0.38 8.47 -12.08
CA LEU A 29 -0.04 9.49 -13.06
C LEU A 29 -1.39 10.10 -12.66
N PRO A 30 -1.74 11.32 -13.12
CA PRO A 30 -2.96 12.01 -12.68
C PRO A 30 -4.28 11.27 -12.95
N ASP A 31 -4.29 10.46 -14.00
CA ASP A 31 -5.43 9.64 -14.43
C ASP A 31 -5.36 8.20 -13.92
N ASP A 32 -4.31 7.86 -13.16
CA ASP A 32 -4.22 6.57 -12.49
C ASP A 32 -5.36 6.41 -11.48
N PRO A 33 -6.00 5.22 -11.40
CA PRO A 33 -7.09 4.98 -10.46
C PRO A 33 -6.77 5.37 -9.01
N LEU A 34 -5.52 5.21 -8.54
CA LEU A 34 -5.11 5.61 -7.19
C LEU A 34 -5.07 7.13 -7.02
N ALA A 35 -4.60 7.86 -8.03
CA ALA A 35 -4.60 9.33 -8.02
C ALA A 35 -6.03 9.89 -8.04
N VAL A 36 -6.90 9.27 -8.84
CA VAL A 36 -8.34 9.59 -8.90
C VAL A 36 -9.00 9.31 -7.55
N ALA A 37 -8.81 8.10 -7.00
CA ALA A 37 -9.39 7.71 -5.71
C ALA A 37 -8.90 8.61 -4.56
N LYS A 38 -7.63 9.03 -4.59
CA LYS A 38 -7.09 10.02 -3.63
C LYS A 38 -7.81 11.36 -3.72
N ARG A 39 -7.99 11.89 -4.92
CA ARG A 39 -8.67 13.19 -5.15
C ARG A 39 -10.13 13.15 -4.70
N GLU A 40 -10.76 11.98 -4.80
CA GLU A 40 -12.15 11.76 -4.39
C GLU A 40 -12.31 11.34 -2.92
N GLY A 41 -11.21 11.19 -2.16
CA GLY A 41 -11.27 10.74 -0.76
C GLY A 41 -11.68 9.27 -0.59
N ARG A 42 -11.55 8.46 -1.65
CA ARG A 42 -11.89 7.02 -1.69
C ARG A 42 -10.65 6.12 -1.74
N LEU A 43 -9.48 6.66 -1.42
CA LEU A 43 -8.24 5.89 -1.41
C LEU A 43 -8.21 4.99 -0.16
N HIS A 44 -8.10 3.69 -0.38
CA HIS A 44 -7.95 2.70 0.67
C HIS A 44 -6.50 2.26 0.80
N ARG A 45 -6.12 1.78 1.99
CA ARG A 45 -4.79 1.24 2.25
C ARG A 45 -4.88 0.02 3.16
N ASP A 46 -4.30 -1.09 2.72
CA ASP A 46 -4.19 -2.33 3.48
C ASP A 46 -2.72 -2.76 3.63
N PHE A 47 -2.50 -4.05 3.94
CA PHE A 47 -1.17 -4.63 4.08
C PHE A 47 -0.40 -4.75 2.75
N GLN A 48 -1.08 -4.80 1.61
CA GLN A 48 -0.49 -4.90 0.29
C GLN A 48 -0.17 -3.52 -0.31
N GLY A 49 -0.84 -2.46 0.14
CA GLY A 49 -0.54 -1.10 -0.25
C GLY A 49 -1.80 -0.25 -0.42
N TYR A 50 -1.75 0.69 -1.37
CA TYR A 50 -2.91 1.50 -1.72
C TYR A 50 -3.81 0.77 -2.71
N SER A 51 -5.12 0.91 -2.53
CA SER A 51 -6.13 0.30 -3.40
C SER A 51 -7.27 1.28 -3.65
N THR A 52 -7.94 1.10 -4.79
CA THR A 52 -9.20 1.79 -5.13
C THR A 52 -10.43 1.02 -4.67
N GLN A 53 -10.24 -0.23 -4.25
CA GLN A 53 -11.33 -1.08 -3.78
C GLN A 53 -11.60 -0.82 -2.30
N PRO A 54 -12.87 -0.81 -1.89
CA PRO A 54 -13.23 -0.67 -0.49
C PRO A 54 -12.75 -1.86 0.33
N ASP A 55 -12.70 -1.64 1.64
CA ASP A 55 -12.31 -2.62 2.65
C ASP A 55 -13.18 -3.89 2.56
N GLY A 56 -12.68 -4.93 1.88
CA GLY A 56 -13.27 -6.26 1.81
C GLY A 56 -12.50 -7.30 2.64
N ASP A 57 -13.08 -8.50 2.80
CA ASP A 57 -12.37 -9.60 3.44
C ASP A 57 -11.16 -10.03 2.59
N LEU A 58 -10.00 -10.09 3.24
CA LEU A 58 -8.72 -10.49 2.68
C LEU A 58 -8.36 -11.88 3.21
N VAL A 59 -8.50 -12.90 2.37
CA VAL A 59 -8.08 -14.27 2.70
C VAL A 59 -6.60 -14.42 2.43
N ALA A 60 -5.83 -14.74 3.48
CA ALA A 60 -4.39 -14.93 3.41
C ALA A 60 -4.02 -16.39 3.14
N LEU A 61 -3.22 -16.62 2.11
CA LEU A 61 -2.72 -17.93 1.72
C LEU A 61 -1.20 -17.94 1.75
N GLY A 62 -0.61 -19.01 2.29
CA GLY A 62 0.83 -19.20 2.36
C GLY A 62 1.48 -18.73 3.66
N VAL A 63 2.76 -19.06 3.81
CA VAL A 63 3.59 -18.68 4.96
C VAL A 63 3.62 -17.16 5.15
N SER A 64 3.57 -16.71 6.40
CA SER A 64 3.64 -15.31 6.84
C SER A 64 2.51 -14.37 6.38
N ALA A 65 1.60 -14.86 5.53
CA ALA A 65 0.53 -14.07 4.94
C ALA A 65 -0.40 -13.48 6.03
N ILE A 66 -0.84 -12.24 5.81
CA ILE A 66 -1.72 -11.51 6.72
C ILE A 66 -3.07 -11.34 6.04
N GLY A 67 -4.11 -11.84 6.70
CA GLY A 67 -5.49 -11.75 6.27
C GLY A 67 -6.28 -10.83 7.18
N ARG A 68 -7.43 -10.37 6.69
CA ARG A 68 -8.40 -9.58 7.43
C ARG A 68 -9.79 -10.09 7.12
N VAL A 69 -10.50 -10.62 8.11
CA VAL A 69 -11.89 -11.07 7.93
C VAL A 69 -12.75 -10.40 9.00
N GLY A 70 -13.78 -9.68 8.56
CA GLY A 70 -14.58 -8.82 9.40
C GLY A 70 -13.71 -7.81 10.18
N ALA A 71 -13.84 -7.83 11.51
CA ALA A 71 -13.10 -6.94 12.42
C ALA A 71 -11.76 -7.52 12.91
N THR A 72 -11.29 -8.62 12.33
CA THR A 72 -10.12 -9.34 12.83
C THR A 72 -8.99 -9.37 11.81
N TYR A 73 -7.76 -9.31 12.32
CA TYR A 73 -6.54 -9.59 11.57
C TYR A 73 -5.98 -10.93 12.03
N SER A 74 -5.48 -11.71 11.08
CA SER A 74 -4.84 -12.99 11.36
C SER A 74 -3.59 -13.13 10.51
N GLN A 75 -2.54 -13.71 11.08
CA GLN A 75 -1.29 -13.93 10.38
C GLN A 75 -0.95 -15.41 10.42
N ASN A 76 -0.69 -15.98 9.24
CA ASN A 76 -0.20 -17.35 9.13
C ASN A 76 1.19 -17.46 9.78
N ALA A 77 1.57 -18.68 10.17
CA ALA A 77 2.89 -18.97 10.70
C ALA A 77 4.01 -18.33 9.84
N LYS A 78 5.01 -17.73 10.50
CA LYS A 78 6.04 -16.92 9.83
C LYS A 78 7.20 -17.74 9.27
N THR A 79 7.38 -18.95 9.78
CA THR A 79 8.38 -19.91 9.33
C THR A 79 7.70 -20.97 8.49
N LEU A 80 8.44 -21.59 7.57
CA LEU A 80 7.90 -22.67 6.76
C LEU A 80 7.65 -23.91 7.62
N GLU A 81 8.51 -24.15 8.61
CA GLU A 81 8.40 -25.25 9.55
C GLU A 81 7.09 -25.19 10.33
N ASP A 82 6.76 -24.05 10.95
CA ASP A 82 5.52 -23.89 11.71
C ASP A 82 4.28 -23.85 10.81
N TYR A 83 4.43 -23.48 9.53
CA TYR A 83 3.32 -23.44 8.57
C TYR A 83 2.94 -24.82 8.03
N TYR A 84 3.90 -25.75 7.95
CA TYR A 84 3.69 -27.12 7.46
C TYR A 84 3.58 -28.18 8.57
N ALA A 85 3.80 -27.81 9.84
CA ALA A 85 3.65 -28.69 11.01
C ALA A 85 2.19 -29.08 11.27
#